data_AF-A0A367LS05-F1
#
_entry.id   AF-A0A367LS05-F1
#
_cell.length_a   1.000
_cell.length_b   1.000
_cell.length_c   1.000
_cell.angle_alpha   90.00
_cell.angle_beta   90.00
_cell.angle_gamma   90.00
#
_symmetry.space_group_name_H-M   'P 1'
#
loop_
_entity.id
_entity.type
_entity.pdbx_description
1 polymer ?
#
loop_
_entity_poly.entity_id
_entity_poly.type
_entity_poly.pdbx_seq_one_letter_code
_entity_poly.pdbx_strand_id
1 'polypeptide(L)'
;MTGRRLAIVTAAVVANHVRRMLVAPWLGQALWRHPVEAMKLARWSPHGYLEASLADVSWPAVALWLCQQVILSELLSQAAARSAKPSTNSSLKVNCHRRRQGKADAYRVLLLLAALTLAESSYAETCWAVALIGSTARLLFYNGQPERDFAQRLLGANPARAALLACLVLRWFRTVALPHATWLAASLRSLKVVLPAAACCVGASTVHLVQHSNRYFLVIEMSDMLVTWGWSVILWALATAHR
;
A
#
# COMPACT_ATOMS: atom_id res chain seq x y z
N MET A 1 29.93 0.97 7.54
CA MET A 1 28.93 0.38 6.62
C MET A 1 27.50 0.90 6.86
N THR A 2 27.16 1.28 8.09
CA THR A 2 25.88 1.89 8.49
C THR A 2 25.53 3.17 7.74
N GLY A 3 26.44 4.16 7.68
CA GLY A 3 26.16 5.45 7.02
C GLY A 3 25.78 5.35 5.54
N ARG A 4 26.33 4.36 4.82
CA ARG A 4 25.99 4.13 3.42
C ARG A 4 24.62 3.48 3.21
N ARG A 5 24.25 2.54 4.08
CA ARG A 5 22.89 1.95 4.07
C ARG A 5 21.84 3.03 4.38
N LEU A 6 22.14 3.88 5.37
CA LEU A 6 21.31 5.03 5.68
C LEU A 6 21.16 5.97 4.48
N ALA A 7 22.25 6.34 3.80
CA ALA A 7 22.20 7.21 2.63
C ALA A 7 21.36 6.64 1.47
N ILE A 8 21.48 5.34 1.17
CA ILE A 8 20.66 4.64 0.15
C ILE A 8 19.18 4.74 0.51
N VAL A 9 18.87 4.51 1.78
CA VAL A 9 17.49 4.56 2.25
C VAL A 9 16.94 5.98 2.21
N THR A 10 17.67 6.96 2.74
CA THR A 10 17.27 8.37 2.69
C THR A 10 17.05 8.81 1.25
N ALA A 11 17.92 8.41 0.32
CA ALA A 11 17.75 8.70 -1.10
C ALA A 11 16.45 8.08 -1.68
N ALA A 12 16.13 6.83 -1.33
CA ALA A 12 14.89 6.18 -1.78
C ALA A 12 13.64 6.86 -1.21
N VAL A 13 13.66 7.28 0.06
CA VAL A 13 12.55 7.99 0.71
C VAL A 13 12.35 9.37 0.10
N VAL A 14 13.42 10.14 -0.08
CA VAL A 14 13.36 11.46 -0.73
C VAL A 14 12.89 11.32 -2.17
N ALA A 15 13.38 10.34 -2.92
CA ALA A 15 12.91 10.07 -4.27
C ALA A 15 11.42 9.69 -4.30
N ASN A 16 10.95 8.91 -3.32
CA ASN A 16 9.54 8.57 -3.18
C ASN A 16 8.69 9.80 -2.84
N HIS A 17 9.17 10.67 -1.95
CA HIS A 17 8.49 11.91 -1.61
C HIS A 17 8.41 12.86 -2.82
N VAL A 18 9.51 13.06 -3.54
CA VAL A 18 9.57 13.84 -4.80
C VAL A 18 8.62 13.25 -5.86
N ARG A 19 8.57 11.91 -5.99
CA ARG A 19 7.62 11.24 -6.91
C ARG A 19 6.18 11.63 -6.59
N ARG A 20 5.79 11.64 -5.31
CA ARG A 20 4.44 11.99 -4.87
C ARG A 20 4.11 13.46 -5.08
N MET A 21 5.08 14.36 -4.90
CA MET A 21 4.84 15.81 -5.00
C MET A 21 4.95 16.35 -6.42
N LEU A 22 5.88 15.85 -7.24
CA LEU A 22 6.30 16.54 -8.46
C LEU A 22 6.18 15.71 -9.75
N VAL A 23 6.43 14.40 -9.71
CA VAL A 23 6.71 13.64 -10.95
C VAL A 23 5.55 12.75 -11.39
N ALA A 24 5.00 11.95 -10.48
CA ALA A 24 3.96 10.99 -10.84
C ALA A 24 3.15 10.57 -9.59
N PRO A 25 2.26 11.43 -9.09
CA PRO A 25 1.38 11.08 -7.97
C PRO A 25 0.45 9.90 -8.30
N TRP A 26 0.19 9.66 -9.59
CA TRP A 26 -0.62 8.56 -10.09
C TRP A 26 0.12 7.21 -10.09
N LEU A 27 1.46 7.19 -10.06
CA LEU A 27 2.23 5.95 -10.07
C LEU A 27 2.06 5.23 -8.73
N GLY A 28 1.30 4.12 -8.72
CA GLY A 28 0.99 3.34 -7.51
C GLY A 28 -0.38 3.63 -6.87
N GLN A 29 -0.99 4.81 -7.10
CA GLN A 29 -2.29 5.19 -6.52
C GLN A 29 -3.33 5.60 -7.59
N ALA A 30 -3.11 5.20 -8.86
CA ALA A 30 -3.92 5.63 -10.01
C ALA A 30 -5.43 5.42 -9.83
N LEU A 31 -5.84 4.30 -9.23
CA LEU A 31 -7.25 3.94 -9.04
C LEU A 31 -7.85 4.57 -7.76
N TRP A 32 -7.03 4.88 -6.76
CA TRP A 32 -7.47 5.36 -5.44
C TRP A 32 -6.60 6.53 -4.98
N ARG A 33 -6.78 7.68 -5.65
CA ARG A 33 -5.95 8.88 -5.44
C ARG A 33 -6.02 9.44 -4.01
N HIS A 34 -7.17 9.25 -3.34
CA HIS A 34 -7.42 9.78 -1.99
C HIS A 34 -8.05 8.72 -1.08
N PRO A 35 -7.28 7.71 -0.63
CA PRO A 35 -7.82 6.55 0.10
C PRO A 35 -8.50 6.94 1.42
N VAL A 36 -8.02 7.99 2.09
CA VAL A 36 -8.62 8.42 3.35
C VAL A 36 -9.86 9.30 3.14
N GLU A 37 -9.91 10.08 2.07
CA GLU A 37 -11.14 10.79 1.70
C GLU A 37 -12.25 9.79 1.35
N ALA A 38 -11.89 8.71 0.64
CA ALA A 38 -12.79 7.58 0.38
C ALA A 38 -13.31 6.96 1.69
N MET A 39 -12.44 6.69 2.67
CA MET A 39 -12.87 6.18 3.99
C MET A 39 -13.78 7.16 4.74
N LYS A 40 -13.50 8.46 4.67
CA LYS A 40 -14.38 9.49 5.26
C LYS A 40 -15.73 9.53 4.57
N LEU A 41 -15.74 9.53 3.24
CA LEU A 41 -16.98 9.54 2.47
C LEU A 41 -17.81 8.30 2.79
N ALA A 42 -17.20 7.11 2.82
CA ALA A 42 -17.86 5.87 3.21
C ALA A 42 -18.47 5.92 4.62
N ARG A 43 -17.81 6.62 5.55
CA ARG A 43 -18.31 6.79 6.92
C ARG A 43 -19.49 7.74 7.03
N TRP A 44 -19.39 8.91 6.40
CA TRP A 44 -20.38 9.99 6.51
C TRP A 44 -21.57 9.83 5.54
N SER A 45 -21.31 9.31 4.33
CA SER A 45 -22.30 9.09 3.27
C SER A 45 -22.02 7.75 2.57
N PRO A 46 -22.44 6.62 3.16
CA PRO A 46 -22.21 5.30 2.55
C PRO A 46 -22.90 5.15 1.19
N HIS A 47 -24.05 5.81 1.00
CA HIS A 47 -24.79 5.86 -0.26
C HIS A 47 -23.97 6.53 -1.37
N GLY A 48 -23.49 7.75 -1.11
CA GLY A 48 -22.70 8.51 -2.08
C GLY A 48 -21.34 7.88 -2.37
N TYR A 49 -20.73 7.20 -1.39
CA TYR A 49 -19.50 6.45 -1.63
C TYR A 49 -19.72 5.25 -2.56
N LEU A 50 -20.80 4.49 -2.37
CA LEU A 50 -21.13 3.34 -3.22
C LEU A 50 -21.45 3.79 -4.65
N GLU A 51 -22.19 4.87 -4.81
CA GLU A 51 -22.51 5.48 -6.10
C GLU A 51 -21.25 5.96 -6.82
N ALA A 52 -20.40 6.75 -6.15
CA ALA A 52 -19.12 7.21 -6.72
C ALA A 52 -18.21 6.04 -7.09
N SER A 53 -18.12 5.02 -6.23
CA SER A 53 -17.33 3.81 -6.49
C SER A 53 -17.81 3.02 -7.70
N LEU A 54 -19.10 3.09 -8.04
CA LEU A 54 -19.65 2.46 -9.24
C LEU A 54 -19.56 3.37 -10.46
N ALA A 55 -19.69 4.70 -10.31
CA ALA A 55 -19.69 5.66 -11.39
C ALA A 55 -18.27 5.93 -11.96
N ASP A 56 -17.27 6.07 -11.09
CA ASP A 56 -15.94 6.59 -11.45
C ASP A 56 -14.95 5.52 -11.94
N VAL A 57 -15.37 4.26 -11.99
CA VAL A 57 -14.48 3.16 -12.38
C VAL A 57 -14.27 3.15 -13.89
N SER A 58 -13.05 3.50 -14.29
CA SER A 58 -12.59 3.41 -15.68
C SER A 58 -11.81 2.11 -15.92
N TRP A 59 -12.32 1.26 -16.80
CA TRP A 59 -11.69 -0.01 -17.19
C TRP A 59 -10.22 0.14 -17.64
N PRO A 60 -9.85 1.15 -18.44
CA PRO A 60 -8.45 1.34 -18.84
C PRO A 60 -7.53 1.65 -17.66
N ALA A 61 -8.00 2.43 -16.67
CA ALA A 61 -7.20 2.74 -15.49
C ALA A 61 -6.98 1.50 -14.62
N VAL A 62 -8.01 0.64 -14.50
CA VAL A 62 -7.90 -0.64 -13.79
C VAL A 62 -6.89 -1.56 -14.49
N ALA A 63 -6.97 -1.69 -15.83
CA ALA A 63 -6.03 -2.50 -16.60
C ALA A 63 -4.59 -2.01 -16.46
N LEU A 64 -4.38 -0.69 -16.60
CA LEU A 64 -3.06 -0.08 -16.45
C LEU A 64 -2.51 -0.26 -15.03
N TRP A 65 -3.34 -0.09 -14.00
CA TRP A 65 -2.95 -0.34 -12.62
C TRP A 65 -2.57 -1.81 -12.39
N LEU A 66 -3.35 -2.76 -12.90
CA LEU A 66 -3.03 -4.19 -12.82
C LEU A 66 -1.67 -4.51 -13.47
N CYS A 67 -1.41 -3.95 -14.65
CA CYS A 67 -0.12 -4.10 -15.33
C CYS A 67 1.04 -3.53 -14.49
N GLN A 68 0.86 -2.33 -13.92
CA GLN A 68 1.87 -1.71 -13.05
C GLN A 68 2.18 -2.58 -11.83
N GLN A 69 1.15 -3.15 -11.19
CA GLN A 69 1.30 -4.04 -10.05
C GLN A 69 2.12 -5.29 -10.40
N VAL A 70 1.80 -5.94 -11.52
CA VAL A 70 2.52 -7.15 -11.99
C VAL A 70 4.00 -6.83 -12.25
N ILE A 71 4.27 -5.73 -12.95
CA ILE A 71 5.65 -5.32 -13.27
C ILE A 71 6.45 -5.05 -11.99
N LEU A 72 5.88 -4.31 -11.04
CA LEU A 72 6.53 -4.00 -9.77
C LEU A 72 6.76 -5.25 -8.91
N SER A 73 5.78 -6.16 -8.85
CA SER A 73 5.92 -7.41 -8.10
C SER A 73 6.98 -8.35 -8.70
N GLU A 74 7.04 -8.44 -10.03
CA GLU A 74 8.05 -9.24 -10.72
C GLU A 74 9.46 -8.66 -10.57
N LEU A 75 9.59 -7.32 -10.60
CA LEU A 75 10.87 -6.67 -10.35
C LEU A 75 11.40 -6.99 -8.94
N LEU A 76 10.52 -6.99 -7.94
CA LEU A 76 10.89 -7.34 -6.56
C LEU A 76 11.14 -8.83 -6.39
N SER A 77 10.35 -9.71 -7.01
CA SER A 77 10.53 -11.18 -6.93
C SER A 77 11.88 -11.58 -7.52
N GLN A 78 12.25 -11.03 -8.67
CA GLN A 78 13.53 -11.26 -9.31
C GLN A 78 14.70 -10.72 -8.48
N ALA A 79 14.52 -9.57 -7.82
CA ALA A 79 15.51 -9.02 -6.92
C ALA A 79 15.73 -9.90 -5.68
N ALA A 80 14.65 -10.40 -5.08
CA ALA A 80 14.71 -11.32 -3.95
C ALA A 80 15.40 -12.64 -4.35
N ALA A 81 15.05 -13.21 -5.51
CA ALA A 81 15.67 -14.43 -6.03
C ALA A 81 17.17 -14.26 -6.34
N ARG A 82 17.58 -13.09 -6.82
CA ARG A 82 19.00 -12.76 -7.03
C ARG A 82 19.76 -12.56 -5.73
N SER A 83 19.11 -12.07 -4.68
CA SER A 83 19.71 -11.91 -3.35
C SER A 83 19.86 -13.24 -2.60
N ALA A 84 19.05 -14.26 -2.93
CA ALA A 84 19.06 -15.57 -2.30
C ALA A 84 20.10 -16.55 -2.91
N LYS A 85 20.70 -16.22 -4.07
CA LYS A 85 21.77 -17.03 -4.64
C LYS A 85 23.06 -16.87 -3.81
N PRO A 86 23.58 -17.95 -3.21
CA PRO A 86 24.87 -17.89 -2.50
C PRO A 86 25.96 -17.50 -3.48
N SER A 87 26.80 -16.52 -3.13
CA SER A 87 27.93 -16.13 -3.96
C SER A 87 29.02 -17.20 -3.88
N THR A 88 29.00 -18.18 -4.77
CA THR A 88 30.13 -19.08 -4.97
C THR A 88 31.17 -18.40 -5.87
N ASN A 89 32.35 -18.16 -5.31
CA ASN A 89 33.63 -17.89 -5.96
C ASN A 89 33.79 -16.61 -6.82
N SER A 90 34.63 -15.68 -6.36
CA SER A 90 36.08 -15.65 -6.70
C SER A 90 36.64 -14.24 -6.58
N SER A 91 37.83 -14.19 -5.99
CA SER A 91 38.71 -13.03 -5.90
C SER A 91 39.14 -12.60 -7.30
N LEU A 92 39.02 -11.31 -7.63
CA LEU A 92 39.96 -10.48 -8.41
C LEU A 92 39.24 -9.29 -9.09
N LYS A 93 39.54 -8.07 -8.59
CA LYS A 93 39.82 -6.81 -9.33
C LYS A 93 39.31 -5.58 -8.56
N VAL A 94 40.24 -4.94 -7.84
CA VAL A 94 40.00 -3.88 -6.86
C VAL A 94 39.64 -2.51 -7.49
N ASN A 95 39.94 -2.24 -8.76
CA ASN A 95 39.74 -0.90 -9.35
C ASN A 95 38.45 -0.71 -10.18
N CYS A 96 37.73 -1.78 -10.56
CA CYS A 96 36.40 -1.67 -11.16
C CYS A 96 35.27 -1.55 -10.12
N HIS A 97 35.61 -1.62 -8.83
CA HIS A 97 34.62 -1.66 -7.75
C HIS A 97 33.82 -0.37 -7.65
N ARG A 98 34.44 0.82 -7.70
CA ARG A 98 33.72 2.08 -7.42
C ARG A 98 32.54 2.34 -8.37
N ARG A 99 32.71 2.07 -9.68
CA ARG A 99 31.65 2.27 -10.70
C ARG A 99 30.59 1.16 -10.69
N ARG A 100 30.98 -0.10 -10.45
CA ARG A 100 30.03 -1.21 -10.21
C ARG A 100 29.22 -1.02 -8.92
N GLN A 101 29.84 -0.40 -7.93
CA GLN A 101 29.28 -0.20 -6.61
C GLN A 101 28.29 0.97 -6.58
N GLY A 102 28.52 2.03 -7.37
CA GLY A 102 27.50 3.05 -7.65
C GLY A 102 26.29 2.49 -8.39
N LYS A 103 26.48 1.61 -9.40
CA LYS A 103 25.36 0.92 -10.08
C LYS A 103 24.56 0.01 -9.14
N ALA A 104 25.25 -0.71 -8.24
CA ALA A 104 24.60 -1.56 -7.25
C ALA A 104 23.80 -0.74 -6.23
N ASP A 105 24.31 0.42 -5.81
CA ASP A 105 23.59 1.31 -4.90
C ASP A 105 22.37 1.95 -5.58
N ALA A 106 22.50 2.41 -6.82
CA ALA A 106 21.37 2.92 -7.59
C ALA A 106 20.28 1.85 -7.78
N TYR A 107 20.67 0.61 -8.06
CA TYR A 107 19.72 -0.51 -8.14
C TYR A 107 19.00 -0.77 -6.81
N ARG A 108 19.70 -0.68 -5.67
CA ARG A 108 19.09 -0.80 -4.33
C ARG A 108 18.13 0.35 -4.03
N VAL A 109 18.47 1.58 -4.41
CA VAL A 109 17.56 2.73 -4.30
C VAL A 109 16.29 2.49 -5.12
N LEU A 110 16.42 2.02 -6.37
CA LEU A 110 15.27 1.71 -7.24
C LEU A 110 14.38 0.60 -6.66
N LEU A 111 14.98 -0.46 -6.08
CA LEU A 111 14.22 -1.52 -5.43
C LEU A 111 13.48 -1.04 -4.18
N LEU A 112 14.13 -0.23 -3.35
CA LEU A 112 13.48 0.38 -2.18
C LEU A 112 12.35 1.32 -2.61
N LEU A 113 12.55 2.11 -3.66
CA LEU A 113 11.51 2.96 -4.23
C LEU A 113 10.33 2.14 -4.77
N ALA A 114 10.59 1.03 -5.47
CA ALA A 114 9.56 0.11 -5.93
C ALA A 114 8.80 -0.54 -4.77
N ALA A 115 9.50 -0.95 -3.71
CA ALA A 115 8.90 -1.49 -2.49
C ALA A 115 8.03 -0.46 -1.75
N LEU A 116 8.50 0.78 -1.62
CA LEU A 116 7.71 1.88 -1.05
C LEU A 116 6.46 2.17 -1.88
N THR A 117 6.59 2.19 -3.21
CA THR A 117 5.46 2.43 -4.11
C THR A 117 4.42 1.31 -4.01
N LEU A 118 4.87 0.05 -3.90
CA LEU A 118 3.98 -1.09 -3.68
C LEU A 118 3.28 -1.01 -2.32
N ALA A 119 4.02 -0.70 -1.25
CA ALA A 119 3.44 -0.53 0.09
C ALA A 119 2.36 0.57 0.11
N GLU A 120 2.60 1.70 -0.54
CA GLU A 120 1.61 2.78 -0.69
C GLU A 120 0.37 2.33 -1.46
N SER A 121 0.56 1.53 -2.52
CA SER A 121 -0.55 1.00 -3.31
C SER A 121 -1.39 -0.01 -2.52
N SER A 122 -0.75 -0.90 -1.76
CA SER A 122 -1.43 -1.87 -0.90
C SER A 122 -2.16 -1.20 0.25
N TYR A 123 -1.60 -0.12 0.82
CA TYR A 123 -2.29 0.70 1.81
C TYR A 123 -3.55 1.35 1.22
N ALA A 124 -3.43 1.99 0.05
CA ALA A 124 -4.56 2.63 -0.62
C ALA A 124 -5.66 1.62 -0.99
N GLU A 125 -5.28 0.46 -1.52
CA GLU A 125 -6.19 -0.66 -1.83
C GLU A 125 -6.90 -1.15 -0.56
N THR A 126 -6.17 -1.26 0.56
CA THR A 126 -6.74 -1.67 1.85
C THR A 126 -7.76 -0.67 2.37
N CYS A 127 -7.43 0.62 2.37
CA CYS A 127 -8.35 1.68 2.77
C CYS A 127 -9.62 1.66 1.91
N TRP A 128 -9.49 1.52 0.60
CA TRP A 128 -10.61 1.43 -0.33
C TRP A 128 -11.46 0.18 -0.09
N ALA A 129 -10.84 -0.99 0.05
CA ALA A 129 -11.54 -2.26 0.25
C ALA A 129 -12.32 -2.24 1.57
N VAL A 130 -11.69 -1.76 2.65
CA VAL A 130 -12.34 -1.60 3.96
C VAL A 130 -13.48 -0.59 3.89
N ALA A 131 -13.30 0.55 3.21
CA ALA A 131 -14.35 1.54 3.02
C ALA A 131 -15.55 0.95 2.26
N LEU A 132 -15.30 0.20 1.18
CA LEU A 132 -16.33 -0.41 0.35
C LEU A 132 -17.08 -1.53 1.09
N ILE A 133 -16.36 -2.44 1.75
CA ILE A 133 -16.98 -3.49 2.56
C ILE A 133 -17.78 -2.86 3.70
N GLY A 134 -17.22 -1.87 4.38
CA GLY A 134 -17.88 -1.18 5.49
C GLY A 134 -19.16 -0.46 5.06
N SER A 135 -19.13 0.31 3.97
CA SER A 135 -20.31 1.04 3.48
C SER A 135 -21.38 0.09 2.94
N THR A 136 -21.00 -0.94 2.18
CA THR A 136 -21.94 -1.93 1.63
C THR A 136 -22.57 -2.77 2.73
N ALA A 137 -21.77 -3.28 3.68
CA ALA A 137 -22.29 -4.03 4.82
C ALA A 137 -23.24 -3.19 5.67
N ARG A 138 -22.94 -1.89 5.87
CA ARG A 138 -23.82 -0.97 6.59
C ARG A 138 -25.18 -0.84 5.90
N LEU A 139 -25.18 -0.59 4.60
CA LEU A 139 -26.40 -0.42 3.80
C LEU A 139 -27.23 -1.72 3.71
N LEU A 140 -26.56 -2.88 3.61
CA LEU A 140 -27.23 -4.17 3.43
C LEU A 140 -27.72 -4.81 4.73
N PHE A 141 -26.98 -4.69 5.83
CA PHE A 141 -27.26 -5.42 7.06
C PHE A 141 -27.77 -4.55 8.21
N TYR A 142 -27.22 -3.35 8.38
CA TYR A 142 -27.46 -2.53 9.58
C TYR A 142 -28.56 -1.48 9.41
N ASN A 143 -28.96 -1.24 8.17
CA ASN A 143 -29.86 -0.18 7.76
C ASN A 143 -31.25 -0.73 7.35
N GLY A 144 -32.24 0.16 7.24
CA GLY A 144 -33.63 -0.17 6.96
C GLY A 144 -33.88 -0.68 5.54
N GLN A 145 -35.09 -1.19 5.28
CA GLN A 145 -35.53 -1.66 3.95
C GLN A 145 -35.24 -0.69 2.78
N PRO A 146 -35.48 0.64 2.88
CA PRO A 146 -35.24 1.54 1.74
C PRO A 146 -33.76 1.63 1.34
N GLU A 147 -32.85 1.49 2.30
CA GLU A 147 -31.41 1.59 2.08
C GLU A 147 -30.86 0.31 1.44
N ARG A 148 -31.46 -0.84 1.80
CA ARG A 148 -31.19 -2.13 1.15
C ARG A 148 -31.69 -2.14 -0.29
N ASP A 149 -32.91 -1.67 -0.53
CA ASP A 149 -33.49 -1.56 -1.87
C ASP A 149 -32.66 -0.63 -2.76
N PHE A 150 -32.20 0.49 -2.21
CA PHE A 150 -31.28 1.40 -2.92
C PHE A 150 -29.99 0.69 -3.33
N ALA A 151 -29.31 0.03 -2.39
CA ALA A 151 -28.05 -0.66 -2.68
C ALA A 151 -28.25 -1.79 -3.72
N GLN A 152 -29.32 -2.56 -3.61
CA GLN A 152 -29.65 -3.63 -4.56
C GLN A 152 -29.96 -3.08 -5.96
N ARG A 153 -30.74 -2.00 -6.06
CA ARG A 153 -31.03 -1.33 -7.35
C ARG A 153 -29.76 -0.79 -8.00
N LEU A 154 -28.91 -0.15 -7.21
CA LEU A 154 -27.67 0.46 -7.70
C LEU A 154 -26.67 -0.60 -8.21
N LEU A 155 -26.54 -1.70 -7.47
CA LEU A 155 -25.72 -2.86 -7.88
C LEU A 155 -26.32 -3.56 -9.11
N GLY A 156 -27.65 -3.73 -9.14
CA GLY A 156 -28.37 -4.34 -10.26
C GLY A 156 -28.33 -3.51 -11.54
N ALA A 157 -28.30 -2.18 -11.43
CA ALA A 157 -28.16 -1.28 -12.57
C ALA A 157 -26.76 -1.33 -13.21
N ASN A 158 -25.73 -1.72 -12.45
CA ASN A 158 -24.33 -1.72 -12.90
C ASN A 158 -23.62 -3.06 -12.65
N PRO A 159 -24.12 -4.19 -13.19
CA PRO A 159 -23.66 -5.53 -12.81
C PRO A 159 -22.20 -5.78 -13.15
N ALA A 160 -21.72 -5.29 -14.30
CA ALA A 160 -20.32 -5.47 -14.72
C ALA A 160 -19.34 -4.74 -13.79
N ARG A 161 -19.70 -3.55 -13.32
CA ARG A 161 -18.86 -2.77 -12.41
C ARG A 161 -18.93 -3.34 -10.99
N ALA A 162 -20.11 -3.75 -10.54
CA ALA A 162 -20.28 -4.45 -9.27
C ALA A 162 -19.44 -5.74 -9.22
N ALA A 163 -19.48 -6.54 -10.29
CA ALA A 163 -18.67 -7.75 -10.42
C ALA A 163 -17.17 -7.44 -10.37
N LEU A 164 -16.72 -6.38 -11.06
CA LEU A 164 -15.34 -5.94 -11.01
C LEU A 164 -14.91 -5.55 -9.59
N LEU A 165 -15.71 -4.73 -8.89
CA LEU A 165 -15.38 -4.32 -7.51
C LEU A 165 -15.33 -5.53 -6.58
N ALA A 166 -16.25 -6.49 -6.73
CA ALA A 166 -16.22 -7.74 -5.98
C ALA A 166 -14.94 -8.55 -6.28
N CYS A 167 -14.55 -8.65 -7.55
CA CYS A 167 -13.29 -9.31 -7.95
C CYS A 167 -12.06 -8.61 -7.36
N LEU A 168 -12.03 -7.28 -7.33
CA LEU A 168 -10.94 -6.51 -6.73
C LEU A 168 -10.87 -6.72 -5.21
N VAL A 169 -12.01 -6.76 -4.51
CA VAL A 169 -12.08 -7.10 -3.09
C VAL A 169 -11.61 -8.52 -2.82
N LEU A 170 -12.02 -9.50 -3.63
CA LEU A 170 -11.59 -10.89 -3.50
C LEU A 170 -10.08 -11.04 -3.74
N ARG A 171 -9.55 -10.33 -4.75
CA ARG A 171 -8.11 -10.26 -4.99
C ARG A 171 -7.40 -9.70 -3.76
N TRP A 172 -7.80 -8.53 -3.27
CA TRP A 172 -7.22 -7.91 -2.07
C TRP A 172 -7.26 -8.86 -0.87
N PHE A 173 -8.38 -9.56 -0.67
CA PHE A 173 -8.52 -10.51 0.43
C PHE A 173 -7.48 -11.63 0.32
N ARG A 174 -7.28 -12.18 -0.88
CA ARG A 174 -6.31 -13.25 -1.14
C ARG A 174 -4.86 -12.78 -1.08
N THR A 175 -4.54 -11.60 -1.62
CA THR A 175 -3.16 -11.13 -1.79
C THR A 175 -2.64 -10.36 -0.58
N VAL A 176 -3.53 -9.70 0.17
CA VAL A 176 -3.17 -8.80 1.29
C VAL A 176 -3.76 -9.32 2.59
N ALA A 177 -5.09 -9.44 2.69
CA ALA A 177 -5.73 -9.70 3.99
C ALA A 177 -5.37 -11.07 4.59
N LEU A 178 -5.43 -12.14 3.80
CA LEU A 178 -5.17 -13.51 4.26
C LEU A 178 -3.70 -13.74 4.68
N PRO A 179 -2.68 -13.34 3.89
CA PRO A 179 -1.28 -13.44 4.31
C PRO A 179 -1.00 -12.61 5.57
N HIS A 180 -1.56 -11.40 5.69
CA HIS A 180 -1.37 -10.58 6.89
C HIS A 180 -2.07 -11.16 8.12
N ALA A 181 -3.28 -11.69 7.98
CA ALA A 181 -4.00 -12.31 9.09
C ALA A 181 -3.29 -13.57 9.60
N THR A 182 -2.83 -14.43 8.69
CA THR A 182 -2.05 -15.63 9.05
C THR A 182 -0.71 -15.27 9.70
N TRP A 183 -0.02 -14.27 9.15
CA TRP A 183 1.23 -13.75 9.73
C TRP A 183 1.01 -13.13 11.11
N LEU A 184 -0.06 -12.36 11.31
CA LEU A 184 -0.38 -11.73 12.58
C LEU A 184 -0.76 -12.77 13.64
N ALA A 185 -1.56 -13.77 13.27
CA ALA A 185 -1.87 -14.91 14.13
C ALA A 185 -0.60 -15.70 14.53
N ALA A 186 0.31 -15.94 13.59
CA ALA A 186 1.59 -16.60 13.88
C ALA A 186 2.52 -15.72 14.76
N SER A 187 2.52 -14.41 14.56
CA SER A 187 3.32 -13.46 15.34
C SER A 187 2.82 -13.33 16.78
N LEU A 188 1.50 -13.31 16.98
CA LEU A 188 0.89 -13.34 18.31
C LEU A 188 1.18 -14.66 19.02
N ARG A 189 1.10 -15.80 18.32
CA ARG A 189 1.46 -17.12 18.87
C ARG A 189 2.94 -17.23 19.25
N SER A 190 3.83 -16.54 18.53
CA SER A 190 5.27 -16.54 18.81
C SER A 190 5.72 -15.48 19.82
N LEU A 191 4.78 -14.79 20.51
CA LEU A 191 5.03 -13.74 21.50
C LEU A 191 5.90 -12.58 20.99
N LYS A 192 6.02 -12.42 19.66
CA LYS A 192 6.71 -11.29 19.05
C LYS A 192 5.74 -10.12 18.95
N VAL A 193 5.44 -9.49 20.09
CA VAL A 193 4.37 -8.49 20.24
C VAL A 193 4.66 -7.16 19.52
N VAL A 194 5.94 -6.85 19.29
CA VAL A 194 6.36 -5.53 18.76
C VAL A 194 5.79 -5.23 17.37
N LEU A 195 5.80 -6.22 16.48
CA LEU A 195 5.34 -6.04 15.10
C LEU A 195 3.81 -5.94 14.94
N PRO A 196 2.99 -6.80 15.58
CA PRO A 196 1.55 -6.60 15.61
C PRO A 196 1.14 -5.31 16.32
N ALA A 197 1.86 -4.88 17.37
CA ALA A 197 1.62 -3.59 18.00
C ALA A 197 1.84 -2.42 17.02
N ALA A 198 2.92 -2.44 16.24
CA ALA A 198 3.16 -1.42 15.21
C ALA A 198 2.03 -1.40 14.16
N ALA A 199 1.57 -2.56 13.69
CA ALA A 199 0.45 -2.64 12.75
C ALA A 199 -0.86 -2.10 13.36
N CYS A 200 -1.14 -2.42 14.63
CA CYS A 200 -2.28 -1.87 15.36
C CYS A 200 -2.18 -0.34 15.51
N CYS A 201 -0.99 0.20 15.77
CA CYS A 201 -0.76 1.64 15.81
C CYS A 201 -1.04 2.30 14.45
N VAL A 202 -0.60 1.71 13.33
CA VAL A 202 -0.93 2.21 11.97
C VAL A 202 -2.45 2.28 11.80
N GLY A 203 -3.15 1.21 12.16
CA GLY A 203 -4.61 1.13 12.06
C GLY A 203 -5.31 2.18 12.93
N ALA A 204 -4.91 2.28 14.20
CA ALA A 204 -5.47 3.24 15.15
C ALA A 204 -5.24 4.68 14.71
N SER A 205 -4.04 5.03 14.25
CA SER A 205 -3.74 6.34 13.69
C SER A 205 -4.58 6.62 12.44
N THR A 206 -4.71 5.65 11.53
CA THR A 206 -5.55 5.81 10.33
C THR A 206 -7.01 6.09 10.69
N VAL A 207 -7.56 5.36 11.67
CA VAL A 207 -8.93 5.60 12.17
C VAL A 207 -9.05 6.98 12.81
N HIS A 208 -8.09 7.37 13.64
CA HIS A 208 -8.08 8.68 14.28
C HIS A 208 -8.05 9.82 13.26
N LEU A 209 -7.25 9.67 12.20
CA LEU A 209 -7.18 10.63 11.10
C LEU A 209 -8.50 10.72 10.33
N VAL A 210 -9.14 9.59 10.02
CA VAL A 210 -10.48 9.56 9.42
C VAL A 210 -11.49 10.30 10.30
N GLN A 211 -11.35 10.21 11.63
CA GLN A 211 -12.26 10.83 12.58
C GLN A 211 -12.11 12.34 12.71
N HIS A 212 -10.88 12.87 12.75
CA HIS A 212 -10.64 14.25 13.21
C HIS A 212 -10.00 15.20 12.17
N SER A 213 -9.48 14.71 11.05
CA SER A 213 -8.75 15.61 10.13
C SER A 213 -9.67 16.44 9.22
N ASN A 214 -9.28 17.68 8.93
CA ASN A 214 -9.93 18.54 7.94
C ASN A 214 -9.36 18.26 6.52
N ARG A 215 -10.11 18.56 5.44
CA ARG A 215 -9.80 18.10 4.06
C ARG A 215 -8.41 18.51 3.55
N TYR A 216 -7.95 19.71 3.93
CA TYR A 216 -6.63 20.25 3.55
C TYR A 216 -5.45 19.66 4.35
N PHE A 217 -5.71 19.10 5.53
CA PHE A 217 -4.68 18.54 6.41
C PHE A 217 -4.27 17.12 5.98
N LEU A 218 -5.18 16.42 5.29
CA LEU A 218 -5.06 15.01 4.92
C LEU A 218 -3.92 14.68 3.95
N VAL A 219 -3.67 15.56 2.98
CA VAL A 219 -2.67 15.35 1.92
C VAL A 219 -1.25 15.45 2.49
N ILE A 220 -1.04 16.39 3.42
CA ILE A 220 0.25 16.60 4.08
C ILE A 220 0.50 15.50 5.11
N GLU A 221 -0.50 15.19 5.93
CA GLU A 221 -0.38 14.25 7.04
C GLU A 221 -0.26 12.78 6.60
N MET A 222 -0.84 12.40 5.46
CA MET A 222 -0.62 11.07 4.84
C MET A 222 0.78 10.92 4.25
N SER A 223 1.38 12.01 3.76
CA SER A 223 2.76 11.99 3.29
C SER A 223 3.73 11.86 4.47
N ASP A 224 3.45 12.54 5.58
CA ASP A 224 4.26 12.51 6.80
C ASP A 224 4.12 11.19 7.55
N MET A 225 2.92 10.61 7.64
CA MET A 225 2.73 9.29 8.23
C MET A 225 3.52 8.23 7.45
N LEU A 226 3.41 8.18 6.12
CA LEU A 226 4.14 7.19 5.31
C LEU A 226 5.66 7.38 5.37
N VAL A 227 6.12 8.63 5.47
CA VAL A 227 7.54 8.94 5.72
C VAL A 227 7.94 8.43 7.11
N THR A 228 7.15 8.68 8.15
CA THR A 228 7.43 8.27 9.55
C THR A 228 7.40 6.74 9.75
N TRP A 229 6.45 6.06 9.12
CA TRP A 229 6.38 4.60 9.08
C TRP A 229 7.51 4.01 8.24
N GLY A 230 7.86 4.65 7.12
CA GLY A 230 9.06 4.35 6.33
C GLY A 230 10.30 4.38 7.22
N TRP A 231 10.53 5.48 7.94
CA TRP A 231 11.62 5.62 8.91
C TRP A 231 11.61 4.52 9.97
N SER A 232 10.45 4.16 10.50
CA SER A 232 10.30 3.12 11.53
C SER A 232 10.69 1.72 11.02
N VAL A 233 10.22 1.34 9.83
CA VAL A 233 10.56 0.05 9.20
C VAL A 233 12.04 0.01 8.81
N ILE A 234 12.58 1.13 8.34
CA ILE A 234 13.98 1.28 7.95
C ILE A 234 14.92 1.20 9.16
N LEU A 235 14.61 1.91 10.25
CA LEU A 235 15.35 1.84 11.51
C LEU A 235 15.31 0.41 12.06
N TRP A 236 14.19 -0.28 11.93
CA TRP A 236 14.05 -1.67 12.35
C TRP A 236 14.85 -2.65 11.49
N ALA A 237 14.86 -2.48 10.16
CA ALA A 237 15.70 -3.26 9.26
C ALA A 237 17.21 -3.02 9.49
N LEU A 238 17.59 -1.78 9.85
CA LEU A 238 18.96 -1.46 10.24
C LEU A 238 19.32 -2.06 11.61
N ALA A 239 18.39 -2.05 12.58
CA ALA A 239 18.61 -2.60 13.92
C ALA A 239 18.70 -4.13 13.94
N THR A 240 17.90 -4.81 13.11
CA THR A 240 17.93 -6.28 12.98
C THR A 240 19.15 -6.78 12.20
N ALA A 241 19.71 -5.98 11.29
CA ALA A 241 20.95 -6.30 10.59
C ALA A 241 22.24 -6.10 11.43
N HIS A 242 22.11 -5.72 12.70
CA HIS A 242 23.18 -5.51 13.67
C HIS A 242 23.23 -6.57 14.78
N ARG A 243 22.29 -7.53 14.78
CA ARG A 243 22.35 -8.77 15.56
C ARG A 243 22.85 -9.90 14.68
#